data_AF-A0A6P8XBP5-F1
#
_entry.id   AF-A0A6P8XBP5-F1
#
_cell.length_a   1.000
_cell.length_b   1.000
_cell.length_c   1.000
_cell.angle_alpha   90.00
_cell.angle_beta   90.00
_cell.angle_gamma   90.00
#
_symmetry.space_group_name_H-M   'P 1'
#
loop_
_entity.id
_entity.type
_entity.pdbx_description
1 polymer ?
#
loop_
_entity_poly.entity_id
_entity_poly.type
_entity_poly.pdbx_seq_one_letter_code
_entity_poly.pdbx_strand_id
1 'polypeptide(L)'
;MPQSSFFARSVPFEQIDKLAISGGYSSIYASSEPGVPVVGQWEHRFCRLADTFQSVLDRVYEFEVREDDVWIVTLPKCGTTWMQELSWLVLNNCDFDTAKSVDLTIRSPFLEFNGVVPNVPHDTIEAANALSSPRLIKSHLPAWLLPRQVWTKKPKIIYVYRNPKDAAISYFHHWRGMVGYQGTKADFMHSFIDGYVNFTPCWPHVLDFWQLRHRDHIYFTSYERMKTQLDEVIKDVAHFLQRPVSVEQRQQMIQHLSFESMRDNPACNHAKEFESMKAAAGREVEEFSVAPHRFVRRGVVGSHKDEMTADVIREFDLWSDINLREYKLHIDDFATYSKFS
;
A
#
# COMPACT_ATOMS: atom_id res chain seq x y z
N MET A 1 -14.27 -32.82 6.81
CA MET A 1 -14.06 -31.40 7.13
C MET A 1 -13.43 -30.78 5.90
N PRO A 2 -13.99 -29.75 5.25
CA PRO A 2 -13.30 -29.16 4.13
C PRO A 2 -12.05 -28.46 4.68
N GLN A 3 -10.89 -29.03 4.38
CA GLN A 3 -9.62 -28.31 4.38
C GLN A 3 -9.79 -27.15 3.41
N SER A 4 -9.96 -25.93 3.89
CA SER A 4 -9.86 -24.74 3.04
C SER A 4 -8.75 -23.85 3.59
N SER A 5 -7.53 -24.36 3.47
CA SER A 5 -6.34 -23.52 3.31
C SER A 5 -6.57 -22.62 2.09
N PHE A 6 -6.25 -21.35 2.23
CA PHE A 6 -6.03 -20.34 1.20
C PHE A 6 -6.52 -20.67 -0.23
N PHE A 7 -7.51 -19.91 -0.71
CA PHE A 7 -8.13 -20.06 -2.05
C PHE A 7 -7.29 -19.49 -3.18
N ALA A 8 -5.96 -19.53 -3.07
CA ALA A 8 -5.12 -19.10 -4.16
C ALA A 8 -4.06 -20.14 -4.48
N ARG A 9 -3.87 -20.37 -5.78
CA ARG A 9 -2.81 -21.24 -6.28
C ARG A 9 -1.62 -20.39 -6.71
N SER A 10 -0.44 -20.81 -6.28
CA SER A 10 0.83 -20.23 -6.67
C SER A 10 1.33 -20.89 -7.96
N VAL A 11 1.72 -20.09 -8.95
CA VAL A 11 2.44 -20.56 -10.15
C VAL A 11 3.81 -19.88 -10.18
N PRO A 12 4.92 -20.63 -10.06
CA PRO A 12 6.27 -20.09 -10.14
C PRO A 12 6.51 -19.40 -11.49
N PHE A 13 7.37 -18.39 -11.50
CA PHE A 13 7.76 -17.67 -12.72
C PHE A 13 9.27 -17.72 -12.91
N GLU A 14 9.71 -18.23 -14.06
CA GLU A 14 11.10 -18.64 -14.29
C GLU A 14 12.09 -17.52 -14.71
N GLN A 15 11.73 -16.22 -14.65
CA GLN A 15 12.57 -15.13 -15.22
C GLN A 15 12.81 -13.89 -14.32
N ILE A 16 12.79 -14.01 -12.99
CA ILE A 16 12.87 -12.84 -12.07
C ILE A 16 14.21 -12.73 -11.30
N ASP A 17 15.28 -13.36 -11.76
CA ASP A 17 16.61 -13.33 -11.09
C ASP A 17 17.12 -11.91 -10.77
N LYS A 18 16.71 -10.89 -11.55
CA LYS A 18 17.11 -9.48 -11.34
C LYS A 18 16.38 -8.77 -10.18
N LEU A 19 15.26 -9.32 -9.69
CA LEU A 19 14.34 -8.69 -8.74
C LEU A 19 14.27 -9.43 -7.39
N ALA A 20 14.86 -10.62 -7.27
CA ALA A 20 14.87 -11.42 -6.05
C ALA A 20 16.11 -11.15 -5.19
N ILE A 21 15.92 -10.78 -3.91
CA ILE A 21 17.02 -10.78 -2.92
C ILE A 21 17.32 -12.21 -2.46
N SER A 22 16.28 -13.02 -2.29
CA SER A 22 16.32 -14.41 -1.86
C SER A 22 14.93 -15.03 -2.05
N GLY A 23 14.84 -16.13 -2.79
CA GLY A 23 13.56 -16.76 -3.12
C GLY A 23 12.84 -16.05 -4.26
N GLY A 24 12.34 -16.82 -5.22
CA GLY A 24 11.71 -16.30 -6.42
C GLY A 24 10.40 -15.56 -6.14
N TYR A 25 9.65 -15.31 -7.22
CA TYR A 25 8.32 -14.75 -7.14
C TYR A 25 7.34 -15.66 -7.83
N SER A 26 6.13 -15.69 -7.28
CA SER A 26 5.03 -16.44 -7.83
C SER A 26 3.87 -15.53 -8.22
N SER A 27 3.18 -15.92 -9.28
CA SER A 27 1.85 -15.37 -9.57
C SER A 27 0.84 -16.15 -8.74
N ILE A 28 0.15 -15.45 -7.86
CA ILE A 28 -0.89 -16.01 -7.01
C ILE A 28 -2.24 -15.75 -7.65
N TYR A 29 -2.95 -16.82 -8.04
CA TYR A 29 -4.26 -16.75 -8.72
C TYR A 29 -5.39 -17.17 -7.80
N ALA A 30 -6.53 -16.51 -7.90
CA ALA A 30 -7.76 -17.01 -7.26
C ALA A 30 -8.11 -18.40 -7.82
N SER A 31 -8.36 -19.38 -6.95
CA SER A 31 -8.76 -20.74 -7.34
C SER A 31 -10.28 -20.93 -7.44
N SER A 32 -11.05 -19.96 -6.95
CA SER A 32 -12.51 -19.89 -7.02
C SER A 32 -12.96 -18.43 -7.07
N GLU A 33 -14.24 -18.20 -7.41
CA GLU A 33 -14.82 -16.85 -7.39
C GLU A 33 -14.62 -16.20 -6.01
N PRO A 34 -13.91 -15.06 -5.93
CA PRO A 34 -13.68 -14.42 -4.66
C PRO A 34 -14.98 -13.77 -4.18
N GLY A 35 -15.30 -13.89 -2.88
CA GLY A 35 -16.48 -13.27 -2.26
C GLY A 35 -16.44 -11.74 -2.17
N VAL A 36 -15.67 -11.09 -3.05
CA VAL A 36 -15.55 -9.64 -3.18
C VAL A 36 -16.67 -9.15 -4.10
N PRO A 37 -17.44 -8.12 -3.72
CA PRO A 37 -18.58 -7.67 -4.52
C PRO A 37 -18.16 -6.74 -5.66
N VAL A 38 -17.34 -7.24 -6.58
CA VAL A 38 -16.80 -6.57 -7.77
C VAL A 38 -17.16 -7.34 -9.04
N VAL A 39 -17.30 -6.64 -10.15
CA VAL A 39 -17.56 -7.21 -11.48
C VAL A 39 -16.23 -7.33 -12.24
N GLY A 40 -16.06 -8.40 -13.01
CA GLY A 40 -14.89 -8.60 -13.89
C GLY A 40 -14.50 -10.08 -14.04
N GLN A 41 -13.53 -10.36 -14.91
CA GLN A 41 -13.02 -11.70 -15.15
C GLN A 41 -12.07 -12.14 -14.03
N TRP A 42 -12.63 -12.61 -12.91
CA TRP A 42 -11.86 -13.05 -11.74
C TRP A 42 -10.90 -14.21 -12.05
N GLU A 43 -11.21 -15.02 -13.06
CA GLU A 43 -10.42 -16.17 -13.50
C GLU A 43 -9.01 -15.81 -13.99
N HIS A 44 -8.80 -14.56 -14.40
CA HIS A 44 -7.50 -14.04 -14.85
C HIS A 44 -6.81 -13.15 -13.82
N ARG A 45 -7.39 -12.99 -12.63
CA ARG A 45 -6.79 -12.18 -11.57
C ARG A 45 -5.63 -12.93 -10.94
N PHE A 46 -4.49 -12.26 -10.94
CA PHE A 46 -3.35 -12.69 -10.15
C PHE A 46 -2.79 -11.53 -9.33
N CYS A 47 -2.04 -11.88 -8.30
CA CYS A 47 -1.20 -10.97 -7.55
C CYS A 47 0.21 -11.55 -7.54
N ARG A 48 1.19 -10.75 -7.95
CA ARG A 48 2.60 -11.09 -7.87
C ARG A 48 3.06 -10.94 -6.43
N LEU A 49 3.51 -12.01 -5.82
CA LEU A 49 4.07 -12.02 -4.47
C LEU A 49 5.39 -12.79 -4.45
N ALA A 50 6.32 -12.38 -3.59
CA ALA A 50 7.52 -13.14 -3.30
C ALA A 50 7.14 -14.52 -2.72
N ASP A 51 7.94 -15.56 -2.98
CA ASP A 51 7.63 -16.93 -2.53
C ASP A 51 7.54 -17.04 -1.00
N THR A 52 8.19 -16.12 -0.29
CA THR A 52 8.12 -15.96 1.18
C THR A 52 6.71 -15.70 1.70
N PHE A 53 5.78 -15.25 0.87
CA PHE A 53 4.38 -15.09 1.27
C PHE A 53 3.64 -16.41 1.52
N GLN A 54 4.11 -17.54 0.95
CA GLN A 54 3.44 -18.83 1.09
C GLN A 54 3.26 -19.25 2.56
N SER A 55 4.18 -18.86 3.45
CA SER A 55 4.10 -19.19 4.89
C SER A 55 3.14 -18.31 5.69
N VAL A 56 2.65 -17.18 5.12
CA VAL A 56 1.85 -16.19 5.84
C VAL A 56 0.45 -16.01 5.28
N LEU A 57 0.23 -16.33 4.00
CA LEU A 57 -1.00 -16.04 3.28
C LEU A 57 -2.23 -16.71 3.88
N ASP A 58 -2.13 -17.98 4.32
CA ASP A 58 -3.20 -18.65 5.06
C ASP A 58 -3.58 -17.86 6.31
N ARG A 59 -2.60 -17.46 7.12
CA ARG A 59 -2.85 -16.73 8.37
C ARG A 59 -3.45 -15.34 8.13
N VAL A 60 -3.02 -14.66 7.07
CA VAL A 60 -3.60 -13.39 6.64
C VAL A 60 -5.06 -13.59 6.20
N TYR A 61 -5.32 -14.60 5.37
CA TYR A 61 -6.66 -14.86 4.85
C TYR A 61 -7.66 -15.25 5.96
N GLU A 62 -7.17 -15.99 6.96
CA GLU A 62 -7.89 -16.43 8.15
C GLU A 62 -7.94 -15.40 9.27
N PHE A 63 -7.28 -14.25 9.12
CA PHE A 63 -7.19 -13.22 10.16
C PHE A 63 -8.57 -12.82 10.68
N GLU A 64 -8.71 -12.81 12.01
CA GLU A 64 -9.95 -12.41 12.67
C GLU A 64 -10.15 -10.90 12.55
N VAL A 65 -11.09 -10.49 11.71
CA VAL A 65 -11.46 -9.09 11.51
C VAL A 65 -12.46 -8.68 12.60
N ARG A 66 -12.34 -7.47 13.15
CA ARG A 66 -13.34 -6.88 14.05
C ARG A 66 -14.19 -5.89 13.26
N GLU A 67 -15.46 -5.72 13.64
CA GLU A 67 -16.38 -4.82 12.93
C GLU A 67 -15.92 -3.36 12.97
N ASP A 68 -15.21 -2.97 14.03
CA ASP A 68 -14.68 -1.63 14.22
C ASP A 68 -13.23 -1.44 13.74
N ASP A 69 -12.66 -2.44 13.06
CA ASP A 69 -11.36 -2.28 12.42
C ASP A 69 -11.40 -1.18 11.35
N VAL A 70 -10.25 -0.56 11.14
CA VAL A 70 -9.98 0.36 10.05
C VAL A 70 -8.80 -0.15 9.25
N TRP A 71 -8.98 -0.34 7.95
CA TRP A 71 -7.96 -0.85 7.04
C TRP A 71 -7.44 0.26 6.15
N ILE A 72 -6.13 0.48 6.11
CA ILE A 72 -5.47 1.29 5.09
C ILE A 72 -4.96 0.36 4.01
N VAL A 73 -5.61 0.38 2.84
CA VAL A 73 -5.25 -0.49 1.70
C VAL A 73 -4.74 0.35 0.56
N THR A 74 -3.59 -0.02 0.02
CA THR A 74 -2.95 0.74 -1.07
C THR A 74 -2.09 -0.19 -1.90
N LEU A 75 -1.93 0.07 -3.20
CA LEU A 75 -0.72 -0.43 -3.86
C LEU A 75 0.51 0.23 -3.19
N PRO A 76 1.66 -0.45 -3.05
CA PRO A 76 2.85 0.16 -2.47
C PRO A 76 3.17 1.53 -3.05
N LYS A 77 3.58 2.44 -2.18
CA LYS A 77 4.04 3.81 -2.52
C LYS A 77 2.95 4.76 -3.02
N CYS A 78 1.69 4.46 -2.74
CA CYS A 78 0.55 5.33 -3.04
C CYS A 78 0.11 6.26 -1.90
N GLY A 79 0.95 6.48 -0.86
CA GLY A 79 0.62 7.39 0.25
C GLY A 79 0.22 6.71 1.56
N THR A 80 0.46 5.41 1.70
CA THR A 80 0.08 4.56 2.84
C THR A 80 0.49 5.16 4.19
N THR A 81 1.79 5.45 4.39
CA THR A 81 2.33 6.02 5.64
C THR A 81 1.64 7.33 6.01
N TRP A 82 1.35 8.17 5.02
CA TRP A 82 0.70 9.46 5.25
C TRP A 82 -0.76 9.29 5.69
N MET A 83 -1.48 8.37 5.07
CA MET A 83 -2.85 8.05 5.43
C MET A 83 -2.96 7.28 6.74
N GLN A 84 -2.01 6.39 7.05
CA GLN A 84 -1.93 5.73 8.35
C GLN A 84 -1.75 6.77 9.46
N GLU A 85 -0.82 7.70 9.31
CA GLU A 85 -0.59 8.74 10.32
C GLU A 85 -1.82 9.64 10.52
N LEU A 86 -2.42 10.10 9.42
CA LEU A 86 -3.64 10.88 9.45
C LEU A 86 -4.77 10.12 10.16
N SER A 87 -5.05 8.89 9.74
CA SER A 87 -6.16 8.10 10.28
C SER A 87 -5.92 7.71 11.73
N TRP A 88 -4.68 7.44 12.11
CA TRP A 88 -4.32 7.13 13.50
C TRP A 88 -4.57 8.32 14.42
N LEU A 89 -4.16 9.53 14.00
CA LEU A 89 -4.46 10.76 14.74
C LEU A 89 -5.97 10.99 14.89
N VAL A 90 -6.76 10.78 13.83
CA VAL A 90 -8.22 10.90 13.88
C VAL A 90 -8.84 9.89 14.87
N LEU A 91 -8.38 8.65 14.88
CA LEU A 91 -8.88 7.61 15.78
C LEU A 91 -8.49 7.84 17.25
N ASN A 92 -7.35 8.49 17.49
CA ASN A 92 -6.76 8.67 18.81
C ASN A 92 -6.81 10.13 19.29
N ASN A 93 -7.88 10.85 18.93
CA ASN A 93 -8.19 12.19 19.42
C ASN A 93 -7.04 13.22 19.22
N CYS A 94 -6.32 13.09 18.10
CA CYS A 94 -5.15 13.91 17.78
C CYS A 94 -4.04 13.86 18.84
N ASP A 95 -3.77 12.68 19.40
CA ASP A 95 -2.62 12.46 20.30
C ASP A 95 -1.27 12.56 19.53
N PHE A 96 -0.77 13.79 19.41
CA PHE A 96 0.49 14.07 18.72
C PHE A 96 1.73 13.59 19.49
N ASP A 97 1.65 13.45 20.81
CA ASP A 97 2.78 13.04 21.63
C ASP A 97 3.10 11.56 21.40
N THR A 98 2.07 10.71 21.39
CA THR A 98 2.20 9.30 21.02
C THR A 98 2.59 9.15 19.54
N ALA A 99 2.02 9.95 18.63
CA ALA A 99 2.36 9.89 17.21
C ALA A 99 3.83 10.21 16.90
N LYS A 100 4.48 11.03 17.73
CA LYS A 100 5.91 11.38 17.61
C LYS A 100 6.85 10.41 18.32
N SER A 101 6.36 9.67 19.32
CA SER A 101 7.20 8.83 20.19
C SER A 101 7.08 7.34 19.91
N VAL A 102 5.94 6.87 19.42
CA VAL A 102 5.69 5.45 19.11
C VAL A 102 5.73 5.23 17.61
N ASP A 103 6.52 4.24 17.18
CA ASP A 103 6.70 3.90 15.78
C ASP A 103 5.38 3.53 15.09
N LEU A 104 5.19 4.01 13.86
CA LEU A 104 3.98 3.80 13.08
C LEU A 104 3.72 2.32 12.81
N THR A 105 4.75 1.48 12.71
CA THR A 105 4.59 0.02 12.54
C THR A 105 3.98 -0.65 13.77
N ILE A 106 4.10 -0.05 14.95
CA ILE A 106 3.46 -0.51 16.20
C ILE A 106 2.02 0.04 16.24
N ARG A 107 1.84 1.32 15.91
CA ARG A 107 0.54 2.01 15.93
C ARG A 107 -0.43 1.52 14.85
N SER A 108 0.11 1.13 13.69
CA SER A 108 -0.62 0.60 12.55
C SER A 108 0.21 -0.48 11.82
N PRO A 109 0.13 -1.74 12.30
CA PRO A 109 0.90 -2.86 11.74
C PRO A 109 0.59 -3.12 10.27
N PHE A 110 1.63 -3.47 9.53
CA PHE A 110 1.52 -4.01 8.17
C PHE A 110 1.29 -5.52 8.27
N LEU A 111 0.05 -5.97 8.07
CA LEU A 111 -0.40 -7.31 8.44
C LEU A 111 0.41 -8.44 7.81
N GLU A 112 0.73 -8.31 6.52
CA GLU A 112 1.44 -9.32 5.74
C GLU A 112 2.95 -9.05 5.62
N PHE A 113 3.53 -8.25 6.51
CA PHE A 113 4.94 -7.86 6.40
C PHE A 113 5.90 -9.04 6.56
N ASN A 114 5.55 -10.06 7.35
CA ASN A 114 6.32 -11.30 7.42
C ASN A 114 6.45 -12.00 6.06
N GLY A 115 5.54 -11.77 5.11
CA GLY A 115 5.67 -12.23 3.73
C GLY A 115 6.68 -11.43 2.92
N VAL A 116 6.88 -10.15 3.24
CA VAL A 116 7.88 -9.28 2.59
C VAL A 116 9.28 -9.55 3.15
N VAL A 117 9.38 -9.71 4.47
CA VAL A 117 10.64 -9.96 5.18
C VAL A 117 10.40 -11.11 6.16
N PRO A 118 10.77 -12.37 5.82
CA PRO A 118 10.41 -13.54 6.62
C PRO A 118 11.10 -13.60 7.99
N ASN A 119 12.27 -12.97 8.13
CA ASN A 119 13.11 -13.06 9.33
C ASN A 119 12.98 -11.81 10.24
N VAL A 120 11.84 -11.11 10.21
CA VAL A 120 11.61 -10.03 11.18
C VAL A 120 11.41 -10.61 12.58
N PRO A 121 11.92 -9.93 13.63
CA PRO A 121 11.89 -10.46 15.00
C PRO A 121 10.47 -10.55 15.60
N HIS A 122 9.49 -9.89 14.98
CA HIS A 122 8.12 -9.83 15.48
C HIS A 122 7.11 -10.31 14.43
N ASP A 123 6.16 -11.10 14.87
CA ASP A 123 5.03 -11.54 14.05
C ASP A 123 4.01 -10.41 13.92
N THR A 124 3.85 -9.89 12.71
CA THR A 124 2.98 -8.74 12.43
C THR A 124 1.49 -9.06 12.50
N ILE A 125 1.12 -10.34 12.35
CA ILE A 125 -0.26 -10.81 12.51
C ILE A 125 -0.61 -10.85 14.00
N GLU A 126 0.28 -11.39 14.84
CA GLU A 126 0.10 -11.36 16.29
C GLU A 126 0.12 -9.94 16.85
N ALA A 127 1.00 -9.08 16.34
CA ALA A 127 1.03 -7.67 16.70
C ALA A 127 -0.32 -6.98 16.38
N ALA A 128 -0.90 -7.24 15.21
CA ALA A 128 -2.21 -6.72 14.85
C ALA A 128 -3.33 -7.29 15.75
N ASN A 129 -3.26 -8.55 16.17
CA ASN A 129 -4.22 -9.14 17.11
C ASN A 129 -4.14 -8.51 18.51
N ALA A 130 -2.93 -8.17 18.97
CA ALA A 130 -2.70 -7.58 20.29
C ALA A 130 -3.18 -6.12 20.42
N LEU A 131 -3.46 -5.43 19.31
CA LEU A 131 -3.97 -4.05 19.36
C LEU A 131 -5.37 -3.96 19.98
N SER A 132 -5.57 -2.91 20.78
CA SER A 132 -6.89 -2.48 21.24
C SER A 132 -7.76 -2.02 20.07
N SER A 133 -9.06 -2.29 20.15
CA SER A 133 -10.04 -1.78 19.20
C SER A 133 -10.32 -0.27 19.39
N PRO A 134 -10.61 0.49 18.32
CA PRO A 134 -10.54 0.08 16.92
C PRO A 134 -9.10 -0.08 16.44
N ARG A 135 -8.79 -1.16 15.72
CA ARG A 135 -7.44 -1.40 15.18
C ARG A 135 -7.28 -0.65 13.87
N LEU A 136 -6.11 -0.03 13.65
CA LEU A 136 -5.74 0.54 12.36
C LEU A 136 -4.72 -0.37 11.67
N ILE A 137 -5.12 -1.09 10.64
CA ILE A 137 -4.30 -2.13 10.00
C ILE A 137 -3.92 -1.70 8.59
N LYS A 138 -2.64 -1.87 8.22
CA LYS A 138 -2.16 -1.63 6.85
C LYS A 138 -2.13 -2.93 6.06
N SER A 139 -2.52 -2.85 4.78
CA SER A 139 -2.30 -3.91 3.80
C SER A 139 -1.98 -3.35 2.41
N HIS A 140 -1.21 -4.13 1.65
CA HIS A 140 -0.92 -3.93 0.23
C HIS A 140 -1.56 -5.02 -0.65
N LEU A 141 -2.35 -5.93 -0.08
CA LEU A 141 -3.01 -6.98 -0.83
C LEU A 141 -4.21 -6.43 -1.64
N PRO A 142 -4.45 -6.98 -2.84
CA PRO A 142 -5.67 -6.68 -3.59
C PRO A 142 -6.89 -7.18 -2.82
N ALA A 143 -8.07 -6.65 -3.16
CA ALA A 143 -9.31 -6.89 -2.44
C ALA A 143 -9.59 -8.39 -2.18
N TRP A 144 -9.36 -9.24 -3.17
CA TRP A 144 -9.63 -10.68 -3.08
C TRP A 144 -8.63 -11.47 -2.22
N LEU A 145 -7.48 -10.89 -1.89
CA LEU A 145 -6.47 -11.48 -0.98
C LEU A 145 -6.53 -10.89 0.44
N LEU A 146 -7.33 -9.85 0.69
CA LEU A 146 -7.59 -9.38 2.05
C LEU A 146 -8.25 -10.49 2.89
N PRO A 147 -8.19 -10.41 4.24
CA PRO A 147 -8.84 -11.38 5.09
C PRO A 147 -10.31 -11.56 4.72
N ARG A 148 -10.77 -12.81 4.60
CA ARG A 148 -12.12 -13.11 4.08
C ARG A 148 -13.23 -12.40 4.85
N GLN A 149 -13.02 -12.21 6.16
CA GLN A 149 -14.00 -11.58 7.04
C GLN A 149 -14.18 -10.08 6.77
N VAL A 150 -13.26 -9.42 6.03
CA VAL A 150 -13.42 -8.02 5.62
C VAL A 150 -14.71 -7.86 4.79
N TRP A 151 -15.02 -8.83 3.93
CA TRP A 151 -16.18 -8.72 3.03
C TRP A 151 -17.51 -9.08 3.71
N THR A 152 -17.48 -9.85 4.80
CA THR A 152 -18.68 -10.21 5.57
C THR A 152 -18.95 -9.23 6.72
N LYS A 153 -17.92 -8.86 7.49
CA LYS A 153 -18.03 -7.92 8.63
C LYS A 153 -18.04 -6.46 8.21
N LYS A 154 -17.52 -6.15 7.01
CA LYS A 154 -17.52 -4.80 6.42
C LYS A 154 -16.91 -3.73 7.35
N PRO A 155 -15.69 -3.94 7.89
CA PRO A 155 -14.99 -2.89 8.61
C PRO A 155 -14.72 -1.70 7.68
N LYS A 156 -14.33 -0.55 8.24
CA LYS A 156 -13.98 0.60 7.43
C LYS A 156 -12.69 0.33 6.66
N ILE A 157 -12.66 0.63 5.35
CA ILE A 157 -11.46 0.55 4.51
C ILE A 157 -11.22 1.91 3.87
N ILE A 158 -10.01 2.43 4.04
CA ILE A 158 -9.50 3.60 3.35
C ILE A 158 -8.56 3.12 2.25
N TYR A 159 -8.91 3.40 1.00
CA TYR A 159 -8.09 3.12 -0.16
C TYR A 159 -7.45 4.40 -0.69
N VAL A 160 -6.13 4.37 -0.91
CA VAL A 160 -5.40 5.50 -1.51
C VAL A 160 -4.82 5.09 -2.85
N TYR A 161 -5.33 5.72 -3.90
CA TYR A 161 -4.79 5.66 -5.25
C TYR A 161 -3.62 6.66 -5.42
N ARG A 162 -2.73 6.38 -6.36
CA ARG A 162 -1.77 7.35 -6.88
C ARG A 162 -1.56 7.07 -8.36
N ASN A 163 -1.26 8.10 -9.14
CA ASN A 163 -0.89 7.95 -10.55
C ASN A 163 0.18 6.84 -10.69
N PRO A 164 -0.09 5.77 -11.47
CA PRO A 164 0.83 4.63 -11.58
C PRO A 164 2.25 4.99 -12.01
N LYS A 165 2.44 6.06 -12.79
CA LYS A 165 3.79 6.53 -13.18
C LYS A 165 4.57 7.00 -11.95
N ASP A 166 3.97 7.84 -11.12
CA ASP A 166 4.62 8.32 -9.90
C ASP A 166 4.77 7.23 -8.84
N ALA A 167 3.79 6.32 -8.75
CA ALA A 167 3.87 5.15 -7.88
C ALA A 167 5.06 4.26 -8.27
N ALA A 168 5.21 3.92 -9.55
CA ALA A 168 6.29 3.08 -10.06
C ALA A 168 7.68 3.69 -9.82
N ILE A 169 7.87 5.00 -10.09
CA ILE A 169 9.14 5.69 -9.76
C ILE A 169 9.42 5.65 -8.26
N SER A 170 8.42 5.93 -7.43
CA SER A 170 8.59 5.85 -5.99
C SER A 170 8.90 4.42 -5.52
N TYR A 171 8.41 3.41 -6.24
CA TYR A 171 8.62 2.01 -5.91
C TYR A 171 10.02 1.54 -6.31
N PHE A 172 10.50 1.95 -7.48
CA PHE A 172 11.89 1.74 -7.90
C PHE A 172 12.89 2.24 -6.86
N HIS A 173 12.76 3.49 -6.42
CA HIS A 173 13.67 4.05 -5.40
C HIS A 173 13.55 3.34 -4.06
N HIS A 174 12.33 2.95 -3.68
CA HIS A 174 12.10 2.17 -2.47
C HIS A 174 12.78 0.81 -2.56
N TRP A 175 12.71 0.12 -3.69
CA TRP A 175 13.38 -1.15 -3.90
C TRP A 175 14.91 -1.02 -3.95
N ARG A 176 15.44 0.01 -4.61
CA ARG A 176 16.88 0.28 -4.57
C ARG A 176 17.38 0.51 -3.15
N GLY A 177 16.62 1.25 -2.33
CA GLY A 177 16.99 1.53 -0.94
C GLY A 177 16.79 0.36 0.03
N MET A 178 15.68 -0.36 -0.09
CA MET A 178 15.25 -1.42 0.83
C MET A 178 15.88 -2.76 0.49
N VAL A 179 15.84 -3.12 -0.80
CA VAL A 179 16.20 -4.45 -1.29
C VAL A 179 17.45 -4.45 -2.16
N GLY A 180 18.11 -3.30 -2.33
CA GLY A 180 19.32 -3.11 -3.14
C GLY A 180 19.17 -3.62 -4.56
N TYR A 181 18.02 -3.36 -5.18
CA TYR A 181 17.78 -3.67 -6.58
C TYR A 181 18.88 -3.05 -7.47
N GLN A 182 19.51 -3.88 -8.32
CA GLN A 182 20.64 -3.50 -9.18
C GLN A 182 20.26 -3.34 -10.66
N GLY A 183 19.03 -3.69 -11.04
CA GLY A 183 18.57 -3.52 -12.42
C GLY A 183 18.35 -2.04 -12.79
N THR A 184 18.12 -1.81 -14.09
CA THR A 184 17.90 -0.44 -14.57
C THR A 184 16.52 0.07 -14.17
N LYS A 185 16.35 1.39 -14.15
CA LYS A 185 15.04 2.01 -13.92
C LYS A 185 14.03 1.60 -14.99
N ALA A 186 14.46 1.53 -16.26
CA ALA A 186 13.61 1.13 -17.37
C ALA A 186 13.12 -0.32 -17.19
N ASP A 187 14.01 -1.25 -16.84
CA ASP A 187 13.64 -2.64 -16.55
C ASP A 187 12.60 -2.73 -15.42
N PHE A 188 12.76 -1.93 -14.36
CA PHE A 188 11.78 -1.88 -13.28
C PHE A 188 10.43 -1.33 -13.75
N MET A 189 10.43 -0.30 -14.59
CA MET A 189 9.20 0.29 -15.14
C MET A 189 8.42 -0.73 -16.00
N HIS A 190 9.10 -1.44 -16.90
CA HIS A 190 8.47 -2.51 -17.68
C HIS A 190 7.98 -3.63 -16.77
N SER A 191 8.78 -4.05 -15.78
CA SER A 191 8.37 -5.05 -14.79
C SER A 191 7.13 -4.63 -14.00
N PHE A 192 6.96 -3.33 -13.72
CA PHE A 192 5.78 -2.81 -13.06
C PHE A 192 4.53 -2.88 -13.97
N ILE A 193 4.66 -2.48 -15.23
CA ILE A 193 3.61 -2.56 -16.26
C ILE A 193 3.15 -4.02 -16.45
N ASP A 194 4.10 -4.93 -16.54
CA ASP A 194 3.88 -6.35 -16.81
C ASP A 194 3.35 -7.14 -15.60
N GLY A 195 3.31 -6.53 -14.41
CA GLY A 195 2.83 -7.20 -13.20
C GLY A 195 3.86 -8.15 -12.57
N TYR A 196 5.15 -7.83 -12.69
CA TYR A 196 6.28 -8.63 -12.17
C TYR A 196 6.91 -8.06 -10.89
N VAL A 197 6.29 -7.06 -10.27
CA VAL A 197 6.71 -6.50 -8.97
C VAL A 197 5.72 -6.91 -7.87
N ASN A 198 6.17 -7.03 -6.62
CA ASN A 198 5.27 -7.36 -5.49
C ASN A 198 3.98 -6.51 -5.49
N PHE A 199 2.85 -7.16 -5.20
CA PHE A 199 1.49 -6.60 -5.10
C PHE A 199 0.86 -6.12 -6.43
N THR A 200 1.53 -6.31 -7.56
CA THR A 200 0.99 -5.99 -8.90
C THR A 200 0.23 -7.20 -9.48
N PRO A 201 -0.63 -7.06 -10.51
CA PRO A 201 -0.85 -5.92 -11.41
C PRO A 201 -1.54 -4.71 -10.78
N CYS A 202 -1.11 -3.50 -11.15
CA CYS A 202 -1.59 -2.25 -10.56
C CYS A 202 -3.07 -1.94 -10.89
N TRP A 203 -3.50 -2.06 -12.14
CA TRP A 203 -4.86 -1.67 -12.52
C TRP A 203 -5.96 -2.54 -11.93
N PRO A 204 -5.90 -3.89 -11.98
CA PRO A 204 -6.85 -4.74 -11.26
C PRO A 204 -6.96 -4.39 -9.76
N HIS A 205 -5.82 -4.11 -9.12
CA HIS A 205 -5.79 -3.68 -7.71
C HIS A 205 -6.57 -2.38 -7.49
N VAL A 206 -6.38 -1.37 -8.35
CA VAL A 206 -7.09 -0.08 -8.25
C VAL A 206 -8.57 -0.22 -8.61
N LEU A 207 -8.88 -0.94 -9.67
CA LEU A 207 -10.23 -1.07 -10.23
C LEU A 207 -11.18 -1.79 -9.27
N ASP A 208 -10.69 -2.78 -8.51
CA ASP A 208 -11.51 -3.42 -7.48
C ASP A 208 -12.03 -2.41 -6.46
N PHE A 209 -11.14 -1.59 -5.87
CA PHE A 209 -11.57 -0.57 -4.90
C PHE A 209 -12.32 0.59 -5.54
N TRP A 210 -12.04 0.90 -6.81
CA TRP A 210 -12.81 1.88 -7.55
C TRP A 210 -14.26 1.44 -7.72
N GLN A 211 -14.53 0.18 -8.09
CA GLN A 211 -15.89 -0.35 -8.17
C GLN A 211 -16.61 -0.31 -6.80
N LEU A 212 -15.86 -0.48 -5.71
CA LEU A 212 -16.37 -0.48 -4.35
C LEU A 212 -16.52 0.91 -3.71
N ARG A 213 -16.01 1.98 -4.34
CA ARG A 213 -15.88 3.33 -3.75
C ARG A 213 -17.17 3.96 -3.20
N HIS A 214 -18.32 3.52 -3.72
CA HIS A 214 -19.64 4.00 -3.31
C HIS A 214 -20.22 3.27 -2.11
N ARG A 215 -19.59 2.18 -1.65
CA ARG A 215 -20.00 1.47 -0.43
C ARG A 215 -19.71 2.33 0.81
N ASP A 216 -20.58 2.27 1.82
CA ASP A 216 -20.48 3.12 3.02
C ASP A 216 -19.23 2.85 3.87
N HIS A 217 -18.73 1.62 3.84
CA HIS A 217 -17.54 1.19 4.58
C HIS A 217 -16.24 1.37 3.78
N ILE A 218 -16.27 2.00 2.60
CA ILE A 218 -15.09 2.23 1.75
C ILE A 218 -14.91 3.73 1.54
N TYR A 219 -13.74 4.27 1.89
CA TYR A 219 -13.33 5.63 1.54
C TYR A 219 -12.19 5.57 0.53
N PHE A 220 -12.49 5.94 -0.72
CA PHE A 220 -11.49 6.03 -1.79
C PHE A 220 -11.01 7.48 -1.90
N THR A 221 -9.70 7.68 -1.92
CA THR A 221 -9.07 8.98 -2.20
C THR A 221 -7.79 8.79 -3.01
N SER A 222 -7.13 9.89 -3.37
CA SER A 222 -5.88 9.89 -4.13
C SER A 222 -4.77 10.61 -3.38
N TYR A 223 -3.53 10.19 -3.61
CA TYR A 223 -2.34 10.89 -3.13
C TYR A 223 -2.29 12.31 -3.68
N GLU A 224 -2.74 12.51 -4.93
CA GLU A 224 -2.86 13.80 -5.59
C GLU A 224 -3.81 14.75 -4.84
N ARG A 225 -4.97 14.24 -4.41
CA ARG A 225 -5.93 14.99 -3.59
C ARG A 225 -5.37 15.27 -2.20
N MET A 226 -4.72 14.30 -1.56
CA MET A 226 -4.04 14.54 -0.27
C MET A 226 -3.00 15.68 -0.38
N LYS A 227 -2.27 15.73 -1.50
CA LYS A 227 -1.27 16.79 -1.76
C LYS A 227 -1.87 18.17 -2.01
N THR A 228 -3.05 18.26 -2.61
CA THR A 228 -3.65 19.53 -3.04
C THR A 228 -4.73 20.05 -2.09
N GLN A 229 -5.37 19.16 -1.32
CA GLN A 229 -6.57 19.45 -0.52
C GLN A 229 -6.51 18.73 0.83
N LEU A 230 -5.38 18.81 1.54
CA LEU A 230 -5.15 18.04 2.77
C LEU A 230 -6.21 18.32 3.86
N ASP A 231 -6.62 19.57 4.08
CA ASP A 231 -7.67 19.92 5.06
C ASP A 231 -9.00 19.21 4.75
N GLU A 232 -9.41 19.18 3.48
CA GLU A 232 -10.63 18.50 3.05
C GLU A 232 -10.51 16.98 3.21
N VAL A 233 -9.35 16.39 2.89
CA VAL A 233 -9.13 14.97 3.14
C VAL A 233 -9.18 14.64 4.64
N ILE A 234 -8.66 15.50 5.50
CA ILE A 234 -8.76 15.32 6.97
C ILE A 234 -10.23 15.36 7.41
N LYS A 235 -11.02 16.32 6.92
CA LYS A 235 -12.47 16.39 7.21
C LYS A 235 -13.21 15.14 6.76
N ASP A 236 -12.93 14.68 5.55
CA ASP A 236 -13.54 13.49 4.97
C ASP A 236 -13.21 12.24 5.77
N VAL A 237 -11.94 12.05 6.15
CA VAL A 237 -11.53 10.89 6.97
C VAL A 237 -12.16 10.98 8.36
N ALA A 238 -12.20 12.15 8.98
CA ALA A 238 -12.88 12.37 10.25
C ALA A 238 -14.38 12.04 10.17
N HIS A 239 -15.05 12.48 9.10
CA HIS A 239 -16.45 12.16 8.85
C HIS A 239 -16.66 10.65 8.63
N PHE A 240 -15.88 10.04 7.74
CA PHE A 240 -15.92 8.61 7.44
C PHE A 240 -15.66 7.75 8.68
N LEU A 241 -14.67 8.11 9.50
CA LEU A 241 -14.32 7.42 10.73
C LEU A 241 -15.28 7.77 11.89
N GLN A 242 -16.18 8.74 11.71
CA GLN A 242 -17.13 9.22 12.72
C GLN A 242 -16.41 9.75 13.98
N ARG A 243 -15.30 10.45 13.76
CA ARG A 243 -14.44 11.06 14.78
C ARG A 243 -14.25 12.53 14.42
N PRO A 244 -15.12 13.44 14.91
CA PRO A 244 -15.03 14.85 14.55
C PRO A 244 -13.71 15.44 15.03
N VAL A 245 -13.13 16.32 14.20
CA VAL A 245 -11.89 17.04 14.48
C VAL A 245 -12.16 18.54 14.44
N SER A 246 -11.73 19.26 15.48
CA SER A 246 -11.91 20.72 15.56
C SER A 246 -11.09 21.45 14.51
N VAL A 247 -11.37 22.72 14.28
CA VAL A 247 -10.59 23.56 13.34
C VAL A 247 -9.12 23.62 13.79
N GLU A 248 -8.89 23.77 15.09
CA GLU A 248 -7.57 23.87 15.72
C GLU A 248 -6.82 22.55 15.59
N GLN A 249 -7.47 21.43 15.88
CA GLN A 249 -6.90 20.09 15.68
C GLN A 249 -6.50 19.86 14.23
N ARG A 250 -7.35 20.24 13.26
CA ARG A 250 -7.01 20.11 11.84
C ARG A 250 -5.82 20.96 11.43
N GLN A 251 -5.70 22.20 11.94
CA GLN A 251 -4.53 23.04 11.67
C GLN A 251 -3.23 22.39 12.19
N GLN A 252 -3.27 21.83 13.41
CA GLN A 252 -2.14 21.08 13.97
C GLN A 252 -1.82 19.82 13.14
N MET A 253 -2.85 19.09 12.71
CA MET A 253 -2.69 17.93 11.84
C MET A 253 -2.04 18.31 10.51
N ILE A 254 -2.46 19.40 9.85
CA ILE A 254 -1.87 19.85 8.58
C ILE A 254 -0.37 20.14 8.75
N GLN A 255 0.02 20.78 9.85
CA GLN A 255 1.43 21.05 10.15
C GLN A 255 2.21 19.75 10.39
N HIS A 256 1.67 18.83 11.22
CA HIS A 256 2.32 17.56 11.54
C HIS A 256 2.43 16.63 10.32
N LEU A 257 1.42 16.64 9.45
CA LEU A 257 1.32 15.86 8.22
C LEU A 257 2.03 16.53 7.02
N SER A 258 2.71 17.67 7.22
CA SER A 258 3.55 18.29 6.20
C SER A 258 4.66 17.34 5.74
N PHE A 259 5.17 17.55 4.52
CA PHE A 259 6.21 16.70 3.96
C PHE A 259 7.48 16.73 4.83
N GLU A 260 7.90 17.92 5.25
CA GLU A 260 9.07 18.15 6.09
C GLU A 260 8.94 17.44 7.44
N SER A 261 7.79 17.61 8.13
CA SER A 261 7.52 16.96 9.41
C SER A 261 7.51 15.43 9.28
N MET A 262 6.80 14.89 8.28
CA MET A 262 6.74 13.43 8.05
C MET A 262 8.11 12.84 7.68
N ARG A 263 8.93 13.58 6.92
CA ARG A 263 10.29 13.17 6.55
C ARG A 263 11.21 13.11 7.77
N ASP A 264 11.11 14.09 8.64
CA ASP A 264 12.03 14.26 9.76
C ASP A 264 11.53 13.56 11.04
N ASN A 265 10.28 13.10 11.08
CA ASN A 265 9.72 12.33 12.20
C ASN A 265 10.22 10.86 12.20
N PRO A 266 11.05 10.45 13.17
CA PRO A 266 11.58 9.09 13.24
C PRO A 266 10.50 8.02 13.50
N ALA A 267 9.33 8.39 14.01
CA ALA A 267 8.22 7.47 14.21
C ALA A 267 7.49 7.09 12.91
N CYS A 268 7.66 7.86 11.83
CA CYS A 268 6.92 7.66 10.57
C CYS A 268 7.83 7.55 9.34
N ASN A 269 9.11 7.89 9.45
CA ASN A 269 10.02 7.90 8.31
C ASN A 269 10.68 6.54 8.01
N HIS A 270 10.39 5.50 8.81
CA HIS A 270 10.87 4.12 8.65
C HIS A 270 12.40 3.97 8.56
N ALA A 271 13.18 4.92 9.09
CA ALA A 271 14.64 4.87 9.04
C ALA A 271 15.20 3.63 9.75
N LYS A 272 14.69 3.34 10.95
CA LYS A 272 15.11 2.17 11.76
C LYS A 272 14.79 0.84 11.08
N GLU A 273 13.62 0.75 10.45
CA GLU A 273 13.19 -0.44 9.70
C GLU A 273 14.12 -0.69 8.51
N PHE A 274 14.47 0.37 7.78
CA PHE A 274 15.42 0.32 6.66
C PHE A 274 16.82 -0.12 7.10
N GLU A 275 17.33 0.43 8.20
CA GLU A 275 18.62 0.04 8.78
C GLU A 275 18.60 -1.43 9.20
N SER A 276 17.54 -1.87 9.87
CA SER A 276 17.37 -3.26 10.32
C SER A 276 17.31 -4.23 9.15
N MET A 277 16.58 -3.89 8.07
CA MET A 277 16.50 -4.71 6.86
C MET A 277 17.85 -4.83 6.14
N LYS A 278 18.61 -3.72 6.04
CA LYS A 278 19.95 -3.74 5.46
C LYS A 278 20.90 -4.64 6.25
N ALA A 279 20.88 -4.53 7.58
CA ALA A 279 21.68 -5.38 8.46
C ALA A 279 21.30 -6.86 8.32
N ALA A 280 20.01 -7.18 8.28
CA ALA A 280 19.52 -8.56 8.11
C ALA A 280 19.90 -9.17 6.75
N ALA A 281 20.07 -8.35 5.71
CA ALA A 281 20.51 -8.79 4.38
C ALA A 281 22.04 -9.00 4.28
N GLY A 282 22.80 -8.80 5.37
CA GLY A 282 24.26 -8.97 5.39
C GLY A 282 25.00 -7.97 4.51
N ARG A 283 24.41 -6.79 4.25
CA ARG A 283 24.98 -5.78 3.35
C ARG A 283 25.64 -4.68 4.17
N GLU A 284 26.92 -4.43 3.93
CA GLU A 284 27.64 -3.32 4.56
C GLU A 284 27.02 -1.97 4.14
N VAL A 285 26.98 -1.04 5.09
CA VAL A 285 26.33 0.27 4.96
C VAL A 285 26.96 1.14 3.84
N GLU A 286 28.19 0.83 3.43
CA GLU A 286 29.03 1.71 2.60
C GLU A 286 28.77 1.66 1.09
N GLU A 287 28.21 0.58 0.52
CA GLU A 287 27.95 0.55 -0.94
C GLU A 287 26.68 1.31 -1.36
N PHE A 288 25.84 1.72 -0.40
CA PHE A 288 24.53 2.37 -0.65
C PHE A 288 24.36 3.70 0.08
N SER A 289 25.45 4.26 0.62
CA SER A 289 25.51 5.52 1.38
C SER A 289 25.71 6.76 0.52
N VAL A 290 25.58 6.66 -0.81
CA VAL A 290 25.36 7.85 -1.64
C VAL A 290 23.90 8.24 -1.50
N ALA A 291 23.62 9.31 -0.75
CA ALA A 291 22.30 9.94 -0.68
C ALA A 291 21.64 9.98 -2.08
N PRO A 292 20.36 9.58 -2.27
CA PRO A 292 19.25 9.95 -1.37
C PRO A 292 18.11 8.89 -1.29
N HIS A 293 18.38 7.61 -1.01
CA HIS A 293 17.31 6.60 -0.89
C HIS A 293 16.57 6.62 0.46
N ARG A 294 16.02 7.78 0.84
CA ARG A 294 15.14 7.92 2.02
C ARG A 294 13.76 7.31 1.72
N PHE A 295 13.12 6.73 2.74
CA PHE A 295 11.76 6.21 2.61
C PHE A 295 10.75 7.33 2.27
N VAL A 296 10.80 8.44 3.02
CA VAL A 296 10.11 9.70 2.67
C VAL A 296 11.04 10.49 1.74
N ARG A 297 10.79 10.37 0.44
CA ARG A 297 11.74 10.78 -0.61
C ARG A 297 11.55 12.22 -1.10
N ARG A 298 10.50 12.47 -1.89
CA ARG A 298 10.25 13.77 -2.55
C ARG A 298 8.91 14.41 -2.17
N GLY A 299 7.85 13.62 -1.98
CA GLY A 299 6.55 14.20 -1.62
C GLY A 299 5.85 14.99 -2.74
N VAL A 300 6.21 14.75 -4.01
CA VAL A 300 5.75 15.51 -5.19
C VAL A 300 4.81 14.68 -6.08
N VAL A 301 3.85 15.35 -6.72
CA VAL A 301 3.01 14.83 -7.81
C VAL A 301 3.67 15.23 -9.14
N GLY A 302 3.78 14.31 -10.09
CA GLY A 302 4.39 14.56 -11.39
C GLY A 302 5.90 14.29 -11.46
N SER A 303 6.48 13.63 -10.45
CA SER A 303 7.91 13.26 -10.44
C SER A 303 8.35 12.31 -11.56
N HIS A 304 7.40 11.63 -12.20
CA HIS A 304 7.69 10.85 -13.40
C HIS A 304 8.17 11.73 -14.56
N LYS A 305 7.74 13.00 -14.64
CA LYS A 305 8.08 13.90 -15.75
C LYS A 305 9.58 14.21 -15.84
N ASP A 306 10.27 14.22 -14.70
CA ASP A 306 11.71 14.45 -14.63
C ASP A 306 12.53 13.16 -14.43
N GLU A 307 11.89 12.03 -14.11
CA GLU A 307 12.59 10.78 -13.80
C GLU A 307 12.40 9.65 -14.83
N MET A 308 11.38 9.73 -15.69
CA MET A 308 11.13 8.81 -16.81
C MET A 308 11.50 9.44 -18.15
N THR A 309 11.86 8.59 -19.12
CA THR A 309 11.97 9.03 -20.52
C THR A 309 10.58 9.23 -21.11
N ALA A 310 10.48 10.03 -22.17
CA ALA A 310 9.22 10.24 -22.88
C ALA A 310 8.63 8.93 -23.43
N ASP A 311 9.48 7.96 -23.80
CA ASP A 311 9.05 6.68 -24.35
C ASP A 311 8.36 5.82 -23.28
N VAL A 312 8.99 5.70 -22.11
CA VAL A 312 8.40 4.98 -20.97
C VAL A 312 7.10 5.65 -20.50
N ILE A 313 7.02 6.99 -20.51
CA ILE A 313 5.76 7.69 -20.19
C ILE A 313 4.66 7.27 -21.17
N ARG A 314 4.94 7.24 -22.47
CA ARG A 314 3.96 6.81 -23.50
C ARG A 314 3.53 5.35 -23.31
N GLU A 315 4.44 4.47 -22.91
CA GLU A 315 4.10 3.08 -22.60
C GLU A 315 3.14 2.98 -21.41
N PHE A 316 3.38 3.73 -20.33
CA PHE A 316 2.45 3.81 -19.21
C PHE A 316 1.08 4.37 -19.60
N ASP A 317 1.04 5.38 -20.47
CA ASP A 317 -0.20 5.98 -20.95
C ASP A 317 -1.00 4.95 -21.77
N LEU A 318 -0.37 4.30 -22.76
CA LEU A 318 -1.00 3.24 -23.56
C LEU A 318 -1.48 2.06 -22.71
N TRP A 319 -0.64 1.60 -21.78
CA TRP A 319 -0.99 0.53 -20.83
C TRP A 319 -2.20 0.92 -19.97
N SER A 320 -2.24 2.16 -19.48
CA SER A 320 -3.37 2.67 -18.70
C SER A 320 -4.64 2.73 -19.53
N ASP A 321 -4.56 3.28 -20.74
CA ASP A 321 -5.70 3.37 -21.67
C ASP A 321 -6.26 1.98 -22.00
N ILE A 322 -5.41 0.99 -22.22
CA ILE A 322 -5.84 -0.39 -22.49
C ILE A 322 -6.60 -0.97 -21.29
N ASN A 323 -6.06 -0.84 -20.07
CA ASN A 323 -6.67 -1.40 -18.86
C ASN A 323 -7.97 -0.69 -18.47
N LEU A 324 -8.08 0.61 -18.73
CA LEU A 324 -9.24 1.42 -18.33
C LEU A 324 -10.35 1.46 -19.38
N ARG A 325 -10.07 1.07 -20.62
CA ARG A 325 -11.01 1.14 -21.75
C ARG A 325 -12.33 0.43 -21.49
N GLU A 326 -12.31 -0.79 -20.95
CA GLU A 326 -13.55 -1.56 -20.71
C GLU A 326 -14.44 -0.89 -19.66
N TYR A 327 -13.83 -0.15 -18.72
CA TYR A 327 -14.51 0.57 -17.65
C TYR A 327 -14.97 1.97 -18.08
N LYS A 328 -14.59 2.42 -19.29
CA LYS A 328 -14.81 3.79 -19.78
C LYS A 328 -14.25 4.86 -18.82
N LEU A 329 -13.08 4.57 -18.26
CA LEU A 329 -12.39 5.46 -17.32
C LEU A 329 -11.16 6.09 -17.97
N HIS A 330 -10.77 7.25 -17.46
CA HIS A 330 -9.49 7.90 -17.70
C HIS A 330 -8.67 7.94 -16.41
N ILE A 331 -7.34 8.00 -16.52
CA ILE A 331 -6.42 8.02 -15.37
C ILE A 331 -6.69 9.18 -14.39
N ASP A 332 -7.25 10.29 -14.89
CA ASP A 332 -7.55 11.49 -14.11
C ASP A 332 -8.84 11.36 -13.27
N ASP A 333 -9.72 10.43 -13.61
CA ASP A 333 -10.98 10.19 -12.86
C ASP A 333 -10.68 9.82 -11.39
N PHE A 334 -9.60 9.06 -11.18
CA PHE A 334 -9.18 8.62 -9.86
C PHE A 334 -8.52 9.75 -9.04
N ALA A 335 -7.76 10.62 -9.71
CA ALA A 335 -7.01 11.69 -9.04
C ALA A 335 -7.94 12.80 -8.53
N THR A 336 -9.03 13.06 -9.24
CA THR A 336 -9.99 14.14 -8.96
C THR A 336 -11.19 13.69 -8.13
N TYR A 337 -11.35 12.39 -7.89
CA TYR A 337 -12.47 11.85 -7.12
C TYR A 337 -12.50 12.36 -5.67
N SER A 338 -13.69 12.72 -5.21
CA SER A 338 -14.03 12.98 -3.82
C SER A 338 -15.30 12.22 -3.46
N LYS A 339 -15.31 11.53 -2.31
CA LYS A 339 -16.47 10.73 -1.89
C LYS A 339 -17.64 11.59 -1.41
N PHE A 340 -17.33 12.73 -0.78
CA PHE A 340 -18.31 13.59 -0.11
C PHE A 340 -18.51 14.95 -0.81
N SER A 341 -18.04 15.08 -2.07
CA SER A 341 -18.27 16.28 -2.89
C SER A 341 -19.67 16.35 -3.47
#